data_AF-A0A5S3T0K0-F1
#
_entry.id   AF-A0A5S3T0K0-F1
#
_cell.length_a   1.000
_cell.length_b   1.000
_cell.length_c   1.000
_cell.angle_alpha   90.00
_cell.angle_beta   90.00
_cell.angle_gamma   90.00
#
_symmetry.space_group_name_H-M   'P 1'
#
loop_
_entity.id
_entity.type
_entity.pdbx_description
1 polymer ?
#
loop_
_entity_poly.entity_id
_entity_poly.type
_entity_poly.pdbx_seq_one_letter_code
_entity_poly.pdbx_strand_id
1 'polypeptide(L)'
;LFKPLLVVLGLLIVWESIVVLFAMPEYILPGPKAVFTSMYDNASLLWKHTLVTMTEMLLGLILGVLFGILLAMILVYFVALRPWLLPLLLVTQAVPV
;
A
#
# COMPACT_ATOMS: atom_id res chain seq x y z
N LEU A 1 -12.39 -24.84 0.46
CA LEU A 1 -11.51 -24.22 1.48
C LEU A 1 -10.05 -24.68 1.42
N PHE A 2 -9.73 -25.96 1.13
CA PHE A 2 -8.34 -26.47 1.19
C PHE A 2 -7.40 -26.03 0.05
N LYS A 3 -7.95 -25.70 -1.14
CA LYS A 3 -7.17 -25.26 -2.31
C LYS A 3 -6.24 -24.06 -2.03
N PRO A 4 -6.70 -22.93 -1.44
CA PRO A 4 -5.81 -21.80 -1.15
C PRO A 4 -4.73 -22.14 -0.11
N LEU A 5 -5.06 -22.96 0.90
CA LEU A 5 -4.08 -23.36 1.91
C LEU A 5 -2.93 -24.18 1.31
N LEU A 6 -3.24 -25.10 0.40
CA LEU A 6 -2.24 -25.87 -0.34
C LEU A 6 -1.33 -24.98 -1.18
N VAL A 7 -1.89 -23.95 -1.83
CA VAL A 7 -1.10 -22.99 -2.61
C VAL A 7 -0.15 -22.21 -1.70
N VAL A 8 -0.63 -21.69 -0.57
CA VAL A 8 0.20 -20.93 0.37
C VAL A 8 1.32 -21.81 0.94
N LEU A 9 1.01 -23.02 1.38
CA LEU A 9 2.00 -23.96 1.88
C LEU A 9 3.04 -24.31 0.80
N GLY A 10 2.59 -24.56 -0.44
CA GLY A 10 3.48 -24.81 -1.57
C GLY A 10 4.43 -23.64 -1.82
N LEU A 11 3.94 -22.40 -1.80
CA LEU A 11 4.77 -21.20 -1.95
C LEU A 11 5.78 -21.04 -0.82
N LEU A 12 5.39 -21.28 0.43
CA LEU A 12 6.31 -21.23 1.58
C LEU A 12 7.42 -22.28 1.47
N ILE A 13 7.08 -23.50 1.04
CA ILE A 13 8.06 -24.58 0.83
C ILE A 13 9.03 -24.20 -0.28
N VAL A 14 8.54 -23.67 -1.41
CA VAL A 14 9.38 -23.22 -2.52
C VAL A 14 10.32 -22.10 -2.06
N TRP A 15 9.81 -21.12 -1.32
CA TRP A 15 10.61 -20.01 -0.79
C TRP A 15 11.71 -20.50 0.16
N GLU A 16 11.37 -21.32 1.17
CA GLU A 16 12.37 -21.90 2.09
C GLU A 16 13.40 -22.74 1.32
N SER A 17 12.95 -23.53 0.33
CA SER A 17 13.85 -24.34 -0.50
C SER A 17 14.85 -23.48 -1.27
N ILE A 18 14.42 -22.34 -1.83
CA ILE A 18 15.33 -21.41 -2.52
C ILE A 18 16.36 -20.83 -1.55
N VAL A 19 15.93 -20.39 -0.36
CA VAL A 19 16.84 -19.80 0.63
C VAL A 19 17.92 -20.80 1.06
N VAL A 20 17.53 -22.06 1.32
CA VAL A 20 18.45 -23.12 1.76
C VAL A 20 19.34 -23.62 0.62
N LEU A 21 18.78 -23.92 -0.56
CA LEU A 21 19.53 -24.50 -1.70
C LEU A 21 20.57 -23.53 -2.26
N PHE A 22 20.26 -22.24 -2.28
CA PHE A 22 21.17 -21.21 -2.80
C PHE A 22 21.97 -20.50 -1.71
N ALA A 23 21.86 -20.95 -0.44
CA ALA A 23 22.50 -20.33 0.72
C ALA A 23 22.38 -18.79 0.69
N MET A 24 21.15 -18.31 0.45
CA MET A 24 20.88 -16.89 0.22
C MET A 24 21.27 -16.07 1.46
N PRO A 25 21.99 -14.95 1.28
CA PRO A 25 22.27 -14.07 2.40
C PRO A 25 20.98 -13.49 2.99
N GLU A 26 20.87 -13.47 4.31
CA GLU A 26 19.64 -13.04 5.02
C GLU A 26 19.23 -11.60 4.73
N TYR A 27 20.19 -10.73 4.35
CA TYR A 27 19.89 -9.34 3.97
C TYR A 27 19.26 -9.20 2.57
N ILE A 28 19.39 -10.22 1.71
CA ILE A 28 18.76 -10.25 0.37
C ILE A 28 17.40 -10.92 0.45
N LEU A 29 17.37 -12.12 1.02
CA LEU A 29 16.14 -12.92 1.12
C LEU A 29 16.17 -13.73 2.43
N PRO A 30 15.64 -13.18 3.53
CA PRO A 30 15.51 -13.95 4.75
C PRO A 30 14.51 -15.09 4.54
N GLY A 31 14.74 -16.23 5.21
CA GLY A 31 13.81 -17.35 5.19
C GLY A 31 12.46 -16.98 5.81
N PRO A 32 11.35 -17.63 5.41
CA PRO A 32 10.02 -17.40 5.96
C PRO A 32 10.01 -17.47 7.49
N LYS A 33 10.73 -18.41 8.10
CA LYS A 33 10.83 -18.51 9.57
C LYS A 33 11.41 -17.24 10.19
N ALA A 34 12.49 -16.70 9.65
CA ALA A 34 13.12 -15.47 10.13
C ALA A 34 12.19 -14.27 9.99
N VAL A 35 11.42 -14.20 8.90
CA VAL A 35 10.39 -13.18 8.70
C VAL A 35 9.31 -13.28 9.78
N PHE A 36 8.76 -14.48 10.04
CA PHE A 36 7.76 -14.65 11.09
C PHE A 36 8.27 -14.28 12.49
N THR A 37 9.50 -14.67 12.83
CA THR A 37 10.14 -14.27 14.09
C THR A 37 10.27 -12.75 14.19
N SER A 38 10.79 -12.10 13.14
CA SER A 38 10.93 -10.64 13.10
C SER A 38 9.58 -9.92 13.19
N MET A 39 8.53 -10.44 12.55
CA MET A 39 7.18 -9.90 12.66
C MET A 39 6.62 -9.99 14.07
N TYR A 40 6.90 -11.09 14.79
CA TYR A 40 6.46 -11.26 16.16
C TYR A 40 7.24 -10.36 17.13
N ASP A 41 8.57 -10.33 17.02
CA ASP A 41 9.44 -9.55 17.89
C ASP A 41 9.21 -8.04 17.72
N ASN A 42 8.91 -7.59 16.49
CA ASN A 42 8.62 -6.20 16.18
C ASN A 42 7.11 -5.90 16.08
N ALA A 43 6.24 -6.80 16.54
CA ALA A 43 4.79 -6.67 16.36
C ALA A 43 4.25 -5.34 16.90
N SER A 44 4.72 -4.89 18.06
CA SER A 44 4.30 -3.62 18.68
C SER A 44 4.71 -2.40 17.84
N LEU A 45 5.93 -2.42 17.30
CA LEU A 45 6.46 -1.38 16.44
C LEU A 45 5.72 -1.34 15.10
N LEU A 46 5.55 -2.50 14.46
CA LEU A 46 4.79 -2.66 13.21
C LEU A 46 3.34 -2.21 13.38
N TRP A 47 2.71 -2.54 14.50
CA TRP A 47 1.36 -2.10 14.81
C TRP A 47 1.27 -0.58 14.93
N LYS A 48 2.21 0.04 15.65
CA LYS A 48 2.27 1.50 15.78
C LYS A 48 2.41 2.18 14.42
N HIS A 49 3.30 1.70 13.55
CA HIS A 49 3.46 2.26 12.20
C HIS A 49 2.23 2.02 11.34
N THR A 50 1.65 0.82 11.40
CA THR A 50 0.41 0.50 10.68
C THR A 50 -0.72 1.45 11.05
N LEU A 51 -0.89 1.74 12.35
CA LEU A 51 -1.93 2.69 12.82
C LEU A 51 -1.69 4.10 12.32
N VAL A 52 -0.44 4.57 12.33
CA VAL A 52 -0.11 5.91 11.81
C VAL A 52 -0.41 6.00 10.32
N THR A 53 0.12 5.07 9.51
CA THR A 53 -0.12 5.04 8.07
C THR A 53 -1.60 4.87 7.74
N MET A 54 -2.33 4.03 8.48
CA MET A 54 -3.77 3.87 8.31
C MET A 54 -4.51 5.18 8.60
N THR A 55 -4.13 5.89 9.66
CA THR A 55 -4.73 7.18 10.01
C THR A 55 -4.43 8.23 8.93
N GLU A 56 -3.20 8.31 8.46
CA GLU A 56 -2.78 9.21 7.37
C GLU A 56 -3.56 8.92 6.08
N MET A 57 -3.71 7.64 5.71
CA MET A 57 -4.51 7.23 4.55
C MET A 57 -5.98 7.62 4.70
N LEU A 58 -6.59 7.38 5.88
CA LEU A 58 -7.99 7.72 6.12
C LEU A 58 -8.23 9.23 6.10
N LEU A 59 -7.34 10.01 6.73
CA LEU A 59 -7.41 11.47 6.68
C LEU A 59 -7.23 11.98 5.25
N GLY A 60 -6.24 11.48 4.53
CA GLY A 60 -6.02 11.81 3.11
C GLY A 60 -7.23 11.48 2.24
N LEU A 61 -7.87 10.33 2.46
CA LEU A 61 -9.08 9.93 1.75
C LEU A 61 -10.26 10.87 2.05
N ILE A 62 -10.52 11.15 3.33
CA ILE A 62 -11.63 12.03 3.75
C ILE A 62 -11.43 13.43 3.17
N LEU A 63 -10.24 14.01 3.36
CA LEU A 63 -9.92 15.34 2.85
C LEU A 63 -9.97 15.39 1.33
N GLY A 64 -9.41 14.39 0.65
CA GLY A 64 -9.42 14.27 -0.80
C GLY A 64 -10.84 14.18 -1.38
N VAL A 65 -11.73 13.38 -0.75
CA VAL A 65 -13.14 13.27 -1.16
C VAL A 65 -13.87 14.59 -0.97
N LEU A 66 -13.72 15.23 0.20
CA LEU A 66 -14.36 16.53 0.46
C LEU A 66 -13.90 17.59 -0.53
N PHE A 67 -12.59 17.68 -0.78
CA PHE A 67 -12.04 18.61 -1.74
C PHE A 67 -12.51 18.30 -3.17
N GLY A 68 -12.51 17.04 -3.57
CA GLY A 68 -13.01 16.60 -4.88
C GLY A 68 -14.48 16.97 -5.12
N ILE A 69 -15.34 16.77 -4.11
CA ILE A 69 -16.76 17.16 -4.17
C ILE A 69 -16.89 18.68 -4.33
N LEU A 70 -16.19 19.46 -3.51
CA LEU A 70 -16.22 20.93 -3.60
C LEU A 70 -15.78 21.42 -4.98
N LEU A 71 -14.71 20.84 -5.52
CA LEU A 71 -14.17 21.23 -6.82
C LEU A 71 -15.13 20.84 -7.97
N ALA A 72 -15.78 19.67 -7.87
CA ALA A 72 -16.83 19.27 -8.80
C ALA A 72 -18.01 20.24 -8.78
N MET A 73 -18.48 20.66 -7.59
CA MET A 73 -19.54 21.66 -7.46
C MET A 73 -19.14 22.99 -8.12
N ILE A 74 -17.92 23.48 -7.87
CA ILE A 74 -17.40 24.72 -8.49
C ILE A 74 -17.44 24.61 -10.01
N LEU A 75 -17.00 23.49 -10.59
CA LEU A 75 -16.98 23.30 -12.05
C LEU A 75 -18.38 23.16 -12.67
N VAL A 76 -19.37 22.71 -11.90
CA VAL A 76 -20.78 22.65 -12.32
C VAL A 76 -21.39 24.06 -12.37
N TYR A 77 -21.22 24.85 -11.30
CA TYR A 77 -21.82 26.20 -11.22
C TYR A 77 -21.04 27.26 -12.03
N PHE A 78 -19.72 27.13 -12.14
CA PHE A 78 -18.85 28.13 -12.77
C PHE A 78 -18.12 27.55 -13.99
N VAL A 79 -18.84 27.47 -15.11
CA VAL A 79 -18.31 26.97 -16.40
C VAL A 79 -17.04 27.71 -16.83
N ALA A 80 -16.89 28.99 -16.48
CA ALA A 80 -15.71 29.81 -16.78
C ALA A 80 -14.40 29.32 -16.12
N LEU A 81 -14.47 28.56 -15.02
CA LEU A 81 -13.29 28.06 -14.31
C LEU A 81 -12.74 26.74 -14.89
N ARG A 82 -13.51 26.05 -15.74
CA ARG A 82 -13.13 24.78 -16.37
C ARG A 82 -11.78 24.80 -17.09
N PRO A 83 -11.48 25.76 -17.99
CA PRO A 83 -10.21 25.77 -18.71
C PRO A 83 -8.98 26.00 -17.79
N TRP A 84 -9.18 26.54 -16.59
CA TRP A 84 -8.11 26.77 -15.61
C TRP A 84 -7.90 25.57 -14.68
N LEU A 85 -8.99 24.99 -14.18
CA LEU A 85 -8.93 23.94 -13.16
C LEU A 85 -8.72 22.53 -13.75
N LEU A 86 -9.28 22.23 -14.93
CA LEU A 86 -9.13 20.89 -15.52
C LEU A 86 -7.67 20.52 -15.82
N PRO A 87 -6.82 21.39 -16.40
CA PRO A 87 -5.41 21.08 -16.60
C PRO A 87 -4.67 20.81 -15.27
N LEU A 88 -4.95 21.59 -14.22
CA LEU A 88 -4.33 21.41 -12.90
C LEU A 88 -4.70 20.06 -12.27
N LEU A 89 -5.95 19.63 -12.41
CA LEU A 89 -6.42 18.33 -11.93
C LEU A 89 -5.71 17.17 -12.66
N LEU A 90 -5.58 17.28 -13.99
CA LEU A 90 -4.90 16.27 -14.79
C LEU A 90 -3.42 16.16 -14.45
N VAL A 91 -2.73 17.29 -14.23
CA VAL A 91 -1.33 17.29 -13.81
C VAL A 91 -1.16 16.59 -12.46
N THR A 92 -2.07 16.83 -11.51
CA THR A 92 -2.04 16.16 -10.19
C THR A 92 -2.14 14.64 -10.32
N GLN A 93 -2.87 14.14 -11.32
CA GLN A 93 -2.99 12.69 -11.58
C GLN A 93 -1.85 12.10 -12.43
N ALA A 94 -1.02 12.95 -13.03
CA ALA A 94 0.08 12.54 -13.89
C ALA A 94 1.44 12.53 -13.18
N VAL A 95 1.50 13.02 -11.94
CA VAL A 95 2.73 12.92 -11.13
C VAL A 95 3.00 11.44 -10.83
N PRO A 96 4.14 10.88 -11.25
CA PRO A 96 4.52 9.53 -10.87
C PRO A 96 4.68 9.50 -9.35
N VAL A 97 3.89 8.67 -8.69
CA VAL A 97 4.02 8.35 -7.26
C VAL A 97 5.21 7.47 -6.98
#